data_AF-A0A5C3DQT8-F1
#
_entry.id   AF-A0A5C3DQT8-F1
#
_cell.length_a   1.000
_cell.length_b   1.000
_cell.length_c   1.000
_cell.angle_alpha   90.00
_cell.angle_beta   90.00
_cell.angle_gamma   90.00
#
_symmetry.space_group_name_H-M   'P 1'
#
loop_
_entity.id
_entity.type
_entity.pdbx_description
1 polymer ?
#
loop_
_entity_poly.entity_id
_entity_poly.type
_entity_poly.pdbx_seq_one_letter_code
_entity_poly.pdbx_strand_id
1 'polypeptide(L)'
;MKFQATFIATCLAFIATADGVAGWWIVDPATYNLYCGDKPTRDDSFHVCFTASATLIKKIPTYDSFEAYLSPDLRGFVLVPPFSRTEAQGSEILTDTYGMIVNFNPGKDQTSEEGKKCADIVFEPLDGSPIKTKRICQPGGGPVKMPEKFPWPSND
;
A
#
# COMPACT_ATOMS: atom_id res chain seq x y z
N MET A 1 52.59 -6.31 -28.39
CA MET A 1 51.13 -6.17 -28.57
C MET A 1 50.55 -5.63 -27.26
N LYS A 2 49.79 -4.52 -27.31
CA LYS A 2 49.24 -3.84 -26.12
C LYS A 2 47.79 -4.29 -25.94
N PHE A 3 47.48 -5.01 -24.86
CA PHE A 3 46.10 -5.29 -24.48
C PHE A 3 45.65 -4.23 -23.48
N GLN A 4 44.78 -3.32 -23.93
CA GLN A 4 44.03 -2.45 -23.03
C GLN A 4 42.91 -3.28 -22.41
N ALA A 5 43.10 -3.69 -21.16
CA ALA A 5 42.05 -4.29 -20.36
C ALA A 5 41.17 -3.17 -19.81
N THR A 6 40.04 -2.94 -20.46
CA THR A 6 38.99 -2.02 -20.00
C THR A 6 38.42 -2.57 -18.68
N PHE A 7 38.68 -1.85 -17.59
CA PHE A 7 38.07 -2.07 -16.28
C PHE A 7 36.54 -1.85 -16.41
N ILE A 8 35.75 -2.91 -16.47
CA ILE A 8 34.31 -2.82 -16.19
C ILE A 8 34.18 -2.89 -14.67
N ALA A 9 34.27 -1.72 -14.04
CA ALA A 9 33.86 -1.52 -12.66
C ALA A 9 32.33 -1.60 -12.61
N THR A 10 31.77 -2.81 -12.52
CA THR A 10 30.38 -3.01 -12.10
C THR A 10 30.30 -2.65 -10.62
N CYS A 11 30.04 -1.37 -10.34
CA CYS A 11 29.62 -0.89 -9.03
C CYS A 11 28.23 -1.47 -8.71
N LEU A 12 28.18 -2.71 -8.24
CA LEU A 12 27.02 -3.22 -7.49
C LEU A 12 27.09 -2.64 -6.08
N ALA A 13 26.86 -1.33 -5.98
CA ALA A 13 26.61 -0.67 -4.71
C ALA A 13 25.15 -0.88 -4.32
N PHE A 14 24.78 -2.12 -3.99
CA PHE A 14 23.55 -2.39 -3.23
C PHE A 14 23.90 -2.36 -1.73
N ILE A 15 24.33 -1.18 -1.26
CA ILE A 15 24.30 -0.85 0.16
C ILE A 15 23.20 0.20 0.30
N ALA A 16 21.96 -0.27 0.38
CA ALA A 16 20.90 0.48 1.03
C ALA A 16 20.69 -0.21 2.37
N THR A 17 21.19 0.45 3.41
CA THR A 17 20.98 0.16 4.82
C THR A 17 19.56 -0.35 5.06
N ALA A 18 19.45 -1.65 5.30
CA ALA A 18 18.31 -2.29 5.90
C ALA A 18 18.18 -1.82 7.36
N ASP A 19 17.85 -0.54 7.56
CA ASP A 19 17.18 -0.12 8.78
C ASP A 19 15.77 -0.69 8.66
N GLY A 20 15.68 -1.95 9.07
CA GLY A 20 14.60 -2.88 8.83
C GLY A 20 13.25 -2.18 8.88
N VAL A 21 12.60 -2.11 7.73
CA VAL A 21 11.16 -2.30 7.75
C VAL A 21 10.99 -3.69 8.36
N ALA A 22 10.31 -3.79 9.51
CA ALA A 22 10.12 -5.04 10.22
C ALA A 22 9.84 -6.16 9.21
N GLY A 23 10.55 -7.28 9.30
CA GLY A 23 10.76 -8.29 8.25
C GLY A 23 9.53 -9.07 7.76
N TRP A 24 8.37 -8.43 7.68
CA TRP A 24 7.04 -9.00 7.53
C TRP A 24 6.26 -8.41 6.35
N TRP A 25 6.69 -7.28 5.81
CA TRP A 25 6.27 -6.86 4.48
C TRP A 25 6.83 -7.84 3.45
N ILE A 26 6.02 -8.27 2.48
CA ILE A 26 6.59 -8.97 1.33
C ILE A 26 7.35 -7.92 0.54
N VAL A 27 8.67 -7.86 0.75
CA VAL A 27 9.58 -6.98 0.02
C VAL A 27 9.72 -7.54 -1.39
N ASP A 28 8.70 -7.29 -2.20
CA ASP A 28 8.68 -7.61 -3.61
C ASP A 28 8.30 -6.34 -4.40
N PRO A 29 9.28 -5.48 -4.67
CA PRO A 29 9.06 -4.26 -5.45
C PRO A 29 8.57 -4.56 -6.87
N ALA A 30 8.87 -5.74 -7.42
CA ALA A 30 8.35 -6.15 -8.72
C ALA A 30 6.84 -6.37 -8.64
N THR A 31 6.35 -7.05 -7.59
CA THR A 31 4.92 -7.23 -7.37
C THR A 31 4.20 -5.91 -7.09
N TYR A 32 4.78 -4.99 -6.30
CA TYR A 32 4.20 -3.64 -6.14
C TYR A 32 3.94 -2.97 -7.49
N ASN A 33 4.92 -3.01 -8.41
CA ASN A 33 4.82 -2.36 -9.72
C ASN A 33 3.75 -2.99 -10.63
N LEU A 34 3.37 -4.25 -10.41
CA LEU A 34 2.27 -4.87 -11.15
C LEU A 34 0.93 -4.15 -10.90
N TYR A 35 0.76 -3.58 -9.71
CA TYR A 35 -0.47 -2.91 -9.28
C TYR A 35 -0.37 -1.38 -9.33
N CYS A 36 0.74 -0.81 -8.81
CA CYS A 36 0.85 0.61 -8.51
C CYS A 36 2.01 1.33 -9.23
N GLY A 37 2.71 0.64 -10.15
CA GLY A 37 3.80 1.24 -10.92
C GLY A 37 3.30 2.19 -12.02
N ASP A 38 4.21 2.75 -12.82
CA ASP A 38 3.87 3.66 -13.94
C ASP A 38 3.07 2.97 -15.05
N LYS A 39 3.26 1.65 -15.21
CA LYS A 39 2.60 0.80 -16.21
C LYS A 39 2.12 -0.50 -15.56
N PRO A 40 1.10 -0.40 -14.69
CA PRO A 40 0.60 -1.55 -13.95
C PRO A 40 -0.06 -2.54 -14.92
N THR A 41 0.21 -3.83 -14.73
CA THR A 41 -0.41 -4.91 -15.52
C THR A 41 -1.57 -5.59 -14.78
N ARG A 42 -1.83 -5.18 -13.54
CA ARG A 42 -2.92 -5.63 -12.66
C ARG A 42 -3.72 -4.43 -12.13
N ASP A 43 -3.81 -3.36 -12.92
CA ASP A 43 -4.61 -2.18 -12.57
C ASP A 43 -6.09 -2.48 -12.49
N ASP A 44 -6.60 -3.37 -13.33
CA ASP A 44 -7.94 -3.92 -13.19
C ASP A 44 -7.95 -5.12 -12.22
N SER A 45 -7.48 -4.97 -10.98
CA SER A 45 -7.70 -5.97 -9.92
C SER A 45 -8.11 -5.31 -8.62
N PHE A 46 -8.65 -6.08 -7.68
CA PHE A 46 -8.87 -5.57 -6.32
C PHE A 46 -7.50 -5.27 -5.70
N HIS A 47 -7.22 -3.99 -5.50
CA HIS A 47 -6.04 -3.51 -4.80
C HIS A 47 -6.24 -2.06 -4.35
N VAL A 48 -5.45 -1.62 -3.38
CA VAL A 48 -5.36 -0.20 -3.02
C VAL A 48 -3.88 0.17 -2.91
N CYS A 49 -3.48 1.18 -3.69
CA CYS A 49 -2.17 1.80 -3.59
C CYS A 49 -2.19 2.84 -2.47
N PHE A 50 -1.21 2.80 -1.58
CA PHE A 50 -1.01 3.78 -0.52
C PHE A 50 0.31 4.52 -0.70
N THR A 51 0.33 5.78 -0.28
CA THR A 51 1.54 6.58 -0.09
C THR A 51 1.65 6.99 1.37
N ALA A 52 2.82 6.84 1.97
CA ALA A 52 3.08 7.08 3.38
C ALA A 52 4.56 7.40 3.57
N SER A 53 4.95 8.05 4.67
CA SER A 53 6.38 8.14 4.95
C SER A 53 6.94 6.76 5.30
N ALA A 54 8.23 6.57 5.02
CA ALA A 54 8.95 5.38 5.46
C ALA A 54 8.87 5.20 7.00
N THR A 55 8.82 6.30 7.75
CA THR A 55 8.67 6.26 9.22
C THR A 55 7.33 5.67 9.63
N LEU A 56 6.23 6.06 8.97
CA LEU A 56 4.91 5.53 9.24
C LEU A 56 4.81 4.05 8.87
N ILE A 57 5.29 3.67 7.68
CA ILE A 57 5.30 2.28 7.21
C ILE A 57 6.05 1.35 8.19
N LYS A 58 7.19 1.80 8.72
CA LYS A 58 7.97 1.06 9.72
C LYS A 58 7.24 0.80 11.04
N LYS A 59 6.22 1.59 11.35
CA LYS A 59 5.47 1.52 12.61
C LYS A 59 4.16 0.74 12.52
N ILE A 60 3.69 0.44 11.31
CA ILE A 60 2.44 -0.32 11.12
C ILE A 60 2.63 -1.73 11.72
N PRO A 61 1.88 -2.10 12.79
CA PRO A 61 1.86 -3.45 13.29
C PRO A 61 1.08 -4.32 12.29
N THR A 62 1.59 -5.52 12.05
CA THR A 62 1.02 -6.46 11.08
C THR A 62 -0.16 -7.23 11.65
N TYR A 63 -1.19 -7.43 10.82
CA TYR A 63 -2.30 -8.35 11.05
C TYR A 63 -2.37 -9.36 9.89
N ASP A 64 -2.70 -10.62 10.20
CA ASP A 64 -2.66 -11.76 9.27
C ASP A 64 -3.70 -11.72 8.13
N SER A 65 -4.47 -10.64 7.98
CA SER A 65 -5.65 -10.61 7.10
C SER A 65 -5.37 -10.14 5.66
N PHE A 66 -4.14 -9.75 5.30
CA PHE A 66 -3.86 -9.20 3.97
C PHE A 66 -2.45 -9.41 3.44
N GLU A 67 -2.32 -9.39 2.11
CA GLU A 67 -1.04 -9.35 1.42
C GLU A 67 -0.68 -7.89 1.12
N ALA A 68 0.53 -7.50 1.49
CA ALA A 68 1.03 -6.14 1.26
C ALA A 68 2.45 -6.14 0.68
N TYR A 69 2.63 -5.33 -0.36
CA TYR A 69 3.90 -5.23 -1.10
C TYR A 69 4.40 -3.78 -1.08
N LEU A 70 5.66 -3.58 -0.70
CA LEU A 70 6.27 -2.26 -0.59
C LEU A 70 6.74 -1.72 -1.94
N SER A 71 6.66 -0.40 -2.11
CA SER A 71 7.30 0.30 -3.22
C SER A 71 8.83 0.23 -3.11
N PRO A 72 9.56 0.36 -4.24
CA PRO A 72 11.03 0.35 -4.24
C PRO A 72 11.68 1.41 -3.34
N ASP A 73 11.03 2.56 -3.16
CA ASP A 73 11.51 3.69 -2.36
C ASP A 73 11.02 3.67 -0.90
N LEU A 74 10.27 2.64 -0.51
CA LEU A 74 9.68 2.48 0.83
C LEU A 74 8.76 3.63 1.26
N ARG A 75 8.16 4.34 0.30
CA ARG A 75 7.20 5.45 0.53
C ARG A 75 5.79 5.13 0.08
N GLY A 76 5.55 3.89 -0.30
CA GLY A 76 4.25 3.39 -0.66
C GLY A 76 4.16 1.90 -0.45
N PHE A 77 2.94 1.41 -0.50
CA PHE A 77 2.66 -0.01 -0.53
C PHE A 77 1.35 -0.25 -1.24
N VAL A 78 1.15 -1.48 -1.70
CA VAL A 78 -0.14 -1.95 -2.21
C VAL A 78 -0.70 -2.97 -1.26
N LEU A 79 -1.99 -2.84 -0.94
CA LEU A 79 -2.76 -3.90 -0.32
C LEU A 79 -3.53 -4.65 -1.39
N VAL A 80 -3.46 -5.98 -1.33
CA VAL A 80 -4.30 -6.85 -2.14
C VAL A 80 -5.06 -7.80 -1.21
N PRO A 81 -6.33 -8.10 -1.53
CA PRO A 81 -7.09 -9.08 -0.77
C PRO A 81 -6.49 -10.48 -0.95
N PRO A 82 -6.46 -11.32 0.10
CA PRO A 82 -5.91 -12.67 0.00
C PRO A 82 -6.67 -13.50 -1.05
N PHE A 83 -5.95 -14.37 -1.77
CA PHE A 83 -6.50 -15.21 -2.85
C PHE A 83 -7.55 -16.24 -2.36
N SER A 84 -7.54 -16.58 -1.06
CA SER A 84 -8.52 -17.47 -0.44
C SER A 84 -9.75 -16.66 -0.01
N ARG A 85 -10.80 -16.60 -0.86
CA ARG A 85 -12.02 -15.84 -0.55
C ARG A 85 -13.26 -16.70 -0.47
N THR A 86 -13.79 -16.80 0.74
CA THR A 86 -15.24 -16.70 0.95
C THR A 86 -15.61 -15.44 1.72
N GLU A 87 -14.70 -14.84 2.49
CA GLU A 87 -14.96 -13.60 3.22
C GLU A 87 -13.67 -12.78 3.29
N ALA A 88 -13.45 -11.86 2.34
CA ALA A 88 -12.43 -10.84 2.51
C ALA A 88 -12.90 -9.88 3.62
N GLN A 89 -12.67 -10.27 4.87
CA GLN A 89 -12.81 -9.38 6.02
C GLN A 89 -11.80 -8.25 5.85
N GLY A 90 -12.19 -7.01 6.15
CA GLY A 90 -11.36 -5.85 5.89
C GLY A 90 -9.94 -5.98 6.46
N SER A 91 -8.96 -5.39 5.78
CA SER A 91 -7.60 -5.27 6.25
C SER A 91 -7.52 -4.15 7.27
N GLU A 92 -7.19 -4.46 8.52
CA GLU A 92 -6.99 -3.45 9.56
C GLU A 92 -5.50 -3.11 9.67
N ILE A 93 -5.20 -1.81 9.65
CA ILE A 93 -3.88 -1.24 9.84
C ILE A 93 -3.99 -0.26 11.01
N LEU A 94 -3.31 -0.54 12.11
CA LEU A 94 -3.24 0.38 13.22
C LEU A 94 -2.00 1.27 13.11
N THR A 95 -2.12 2.50 13.59
CA THR A 95 -1.00 3.42 13.79
C THR A 95 -1.05 3.96 15.21
N ASP A 96 -0.04 4.73 15.61
CA ASP A 96 -0.02 5.38 16.92
C ASP A 96 -1.20 6.38 17.11
N THR A 97 -1.90 6.79 16.05
CA THR A 97 -2.91 7.88 16.12
C THR A 97 -4.27 7.55 15.50
N TYR A 98 -4.37 6.49 14.70
CA TYR A 98 -5.62 6.06 14.06
C TYR A 98 -5.54 4.59 13.65
N GLY A 99 -6.71 3.94 13.57
CA GLY A 99 -6.92 2.70 12.84
C GLY A 99 -7.36 2.98 11.40
N MET A 100 -6.99 2.11 10.47
CA MET A 100 -7.40 2.16 9.07
C MET A 100 -7.94 0.79 8.66
N ILE A 101 -9.17 0.74 8.20
CA ILE A 101 -9.83 -0.49 7.74
C ILE A 101 -10.01 -0.40 6.23
N VAL A 102 -9.55 -1.40 5.49
CA VAL A 102 -9.67 -1.49 4.03
C VAL A 102 -10.55 -2.68 3.67
N ASN A 103 -11.76 -2.42 3.19
CA ASN A 103 -12.74 -3.43 2.82
C ASN A 103 -12.86 -3.57 1.30
N PHE A 104 -12.44 -4.71 0.76
CA PHE A 104 -12.53 -5.06 -0.68
C PHE A 104 -13.88 -5.68 -1.08
N ASN A 105 -14.83 -5.82 -0.15
CA ASN A 105 -16.19 -6.29 -0.40
C ASN A 105 -17.21 -5.40 0.32
N PRO A 106 -17.43 -4.16 -0.15
CA PRO A 106 -18.31 -3.20 0.51
C PRO A 106 -19.81 -3.49 0.29
N GLY A 107 -20.26 -4.74 0.50
CA GLY A 107 -21.67 -5.13 0.38
C GLY A 107 -22.33 -4.85 -0.98
N LYS A 108 -23.62 -5.18 -1.10
CA LYS A 108 -24.42 -4.95 -2.32
C LYS A 108 -25.04 -3.55 -2.41
N ASP A 109 -25.04 -2.80 -1.31
CA ASP A 109 -25.88 -1.60 -1.14
C ASP A 109 -25.19 -0.26 -1.35
N GLN A 110 -23.92 -0.24 -1.76
CA GLN A 110 -23.24 1.02 -1.98
C GLN A 110 -22.66 1.11 -3.38
N THR A 111 -23.55 1.41 -4.35
CA THR A 111 -23.21 1.99 -5.66
C THR A 111 -21.86 1.50 -6.19
N SER A 112 -21.71 0.19 -6.40
CA SER A 112 -20.61 -0.30 -7.22
C SER A 112 -20.81 0.36 -8.57
N GLU A 113 -19.91 1.25 -8.96
CA GLU A 113 -19.79 1.62 -10.37
C GLU A 113 -19.70 0.30 -11.13
N GLU A 114 -20.78 -0.06 -11.82
CA GLU A 114 -21.07 -1.45 -12.20
C GLU A 114 -19.86 -2.05 -12.94
N GLY A 115 -19.36 -3.18 -12.44
CA GLY A 115 -18.17 -3.85 -12.98
C GLY A 115 -16.81 -3.36 -12.47
N LYS A 116 -16.73 -2.30 -11.64
CA LYS A 116 -15.47 -1.87 -11.03
C LYS A 116 -15.11 -2.63 -9.75
N LYS A 117 -13.81 -2.73 -9.49
CA LYS A 117 -13.24 -3.40 -8.30
C LYS A 117 -12.97 -2.35 -7.24
N CYS A 118 -13.92 -2.15 -6.34
CA CYS A 118 -13.86 -1.10 -5.33
C CYS A 118 -13.40 -1.60 -3.96
N ALA A 119 -12.78 -0.69 -3.21
CA ALA A 119 -12.46 -0.86 -1.80
C ALA A 119 -12.90 0.39 -1.02
N ASP A 120 -13.49 0.15 0.16
CA ASP A 120 -13.77 1.20 1.14
C ASP A 120 -12.65 1.28 2.16
N ILE A 121 -12.24 2.49 2.47
CA ILE A 121 -11.17 2.79 3.40
C ILE A 121 -11.79 3.64 4.51
N VAL A 122 -11.77 3.13 5.73
CA VAL A 122 -12.25 3.83 6.92
C VAL A 122 -11.04 4.21 7.74
N PHE A 123 -10.90 5.48 8.07
CA PHE A 123 -9.91 5.99 9.01
C PHE A 123 -10.62 6.33 10.32
N GLU A 124 -10.25 5.62 11.38
CA GLU A 124 -10.82 5.72 12.72
C GLU A 124 -9.80 6.37 13.67
N PRO A 125 -9.99 7.66 14.00
CA PRO A 125 -9.07 8.38 14.89
C PRO A 125 -9.14 7.82 16.31
N LEU A 126 -7.99 7.69 16.98
CA LEU A 126 -7.93 7.22 18.38
C LEU A 126 -8.28 8.31 19.40
N ASP A 127 -8.32 9.58 18.98
CA ASP A 127 -8.61 10.75 19.81
C ASP A 127 -10.11 11.09 19.88
N GLY A 128 -10.97 10.30 19.23
CA GLY A 128 -12.41 10.55 19.14
C GLY A 128 -12.81 11.58 18.08
N SER A 129 -11.86 12.05 17.25
CA SER A 129 -12.16 12.86 16.07
C SER A 129 -13.08 12.12 15.09
N PRO A 130 -13.80 12.82 14.19
CA PRO A 130 -14.71 12.19 13.24
C PRO A 130 -14.02 11.17 12.33
N ILE A 131 -14.68 10.02 12.16
CA ILE A 131 -14.28 8.98 11.19
C ILE A 131 -14.30 9.58 9.78
N LYS A 132 -13.28 9.26 8.98
CA LYS A 132 -13.24 9.62 7.56
C LYS A 132 -13.31 8.36 6.71
N THR A 133 -14.13 8.37 5.68
CA THR A 133 -14.22 7.27 4.72
C THR A 133 -13.78 7.71 3.33
N LYS A 134 -13.20 6.79 2.57
CA LYS A 134 -12.79 6.99 1.18
C LYS A 134 -13.02 5.72 0.39
N ARG A 135 -13.67 5.84 -0.76
CA ARG A 135 -13.79 4.75 -1.73
C ARG A 135 -12.76 4.92 -2.84
N ILE A 136 -12.10 3.83 -3.21
CA ILE A 136 -11.24 3.74 -4.39
C ILE A 136 -11.76 2.61 -5.26
N CYS A 137 -11.91 2.87 -6.55
CA CYS A 137 -12.34 1.87 -7.52
C CYS A 137 -11.29 1.72 -8.61
N GLN A 138 -11.08 0.47 -9.02
CA GLN A 138 -10.14 0.10 -10.06
C GLN A 138 -10.86 -0.40 -11.32
N PRO A 139 -10.27 -0.18 -12.51
CA PRO A 139 -9.03 0.56 -12.76
C PRO A 139 -9.18 2.08 -12.62
N GLY A 140 -8.06 2.80 -12.47
CA GLY A 140 -7.98 4.27 -12.44
C GLY A 140 -8.01 4.90 -11.04
N GLY A 141 -8.06 4.09 -9.99
CA GLY A 141 -8.01 4.54 -8.61
C GLY A 141 -6.61 5.02 -8.24
N GLY A 142 -6.45 6.32 -8.02
CA GLY A 142 -5.17 6.90 -7.57
C GLY A 142 -4.77 6.49 -6.15
N PRO A 143 -3.49 6.69 -5.77
CA PRO A 143 -3.01 6.30 -4.46
C PRO A 143 -3.69 7.06 -3.32
N VAL A 144 -3.84 6.38 -2.19
CA VAL A 144 -4.36 6.97 -0.95
C VAL A 144 -3.20 7.42 -0.08
N LYS A 145 -3.17 8.71 0.24
CA LYS A 145 -2.18 9.26 1.16
C LYS A 145 -2.57 8.92 2.60
N MET A 146 -1.69 8.23 3.30
CA MET A 146 -1.81 8.02 4.75
C MET A 146 -1.26 9.25 5.49
N PRO A 147 -2.03 9.83 6.42
CA PRO A 147 -1.55 10.93 7.23
C PRO A 147 -0.58 10.44 8.32
N GLU A 148 0.41 11.24 8.70
CA GLU A 148 1.30 10.93 9.84
C GLU A 148 0.56 10.96 11.18
N LYS A 149 -0.49 11.78 11.27
CA LYS A 149 -1.31 12.00 12.47
C LYS A 149 -2.76 12.29 12.09
N PHE A 150 -3.68 11.86 12.93
CA PHE A 150 -5.07 12.35 12.92
C PHE A 150 -5.29 13.43 14.01
N PRO A 151 -6.22 14.40 13.79
CA PRO A 151 -6.99 14.60 12.57
C PRO A 151 -6.13 15.14 11.42
N TRP A 152 -6.40 14.64 10.20
CA TRP A 152 -5.74 15.13 8.99
C TRP A 152 -5.96 16.65 8.90
N PRO A 153 -4.90 17.50 8.79
CA PRO A 153 -5.10 18.89 8.44
C PRO A 153 -5.96 18.95 7.18
N SER A 154 -7.11 19.62 7.25
CA SER A 154 -7.98 19.82 6.11
C SER A 154 -7.16 20.50 5.02
N ASN A 155 -6.75 19.74 4.01
CA ASN A 155 -6.38 20.34 2.75
C ASN A 155 -7.69 20.57 2.03
N ASP A 156 -8.20 21.79 2.17
CA ASP A 156 -9.04 22.41 1.14
C ASP A 156 -8.39 22.23 -0.25
#